data_AF-A0A315QZM5-F1
#
_entry.id   AF-A0A315QZM5-F1
#
_cell.length_a   1.000
_cell.length_b   1.000
_cell.length_c   1.000
_cell.angle_alpha   90.00
_cell.angle_beta   90.00
_cell.angle_gamma   90.00
#
_symmetry.space_group_name_H-M   'P 1'
#
loop_
_entity.id
_entity.type
_entity.pdbx_description
1 polymer ?
#
loop_
_entity_poly.entity_id
_entity_poly.type
_entity_poly.pdbx_seq_one_letter_code
_entity_poly.pdbx_strand_id
1 'polypeptide(L)'
;MNKKKIIIILFLILSLSFVLTGCSAIGELKTETIVGNYLESEDGPESVVKQSLNQLFAKYSSEGRLNDYEWTQNINLKDLEIMEPVADQGTGILTAGRIRLIFDYTINGDPQNSDLKPINKGGTLTYEIDSLTYDNKKEELVSMTETPNEVSDANSESPVISGIKTENSKDDGNGFSLTANLDTKNVAETVGIISLGKRYFSGSTDRVLDITNNQLSLVTQVTLAETDFASIMVINYDELTSTDSGQTGLAAALIAVP
;
A
#
# COMPACT_ATOMS: atom_id res chain seq x y z
N MET A 1 43.22 -46.63 -5.61
CA MET A 1 42.24 -45.77 -6.29
C MET A 1 42.99 -44.61 -6.95
N ASN A 2 42.96 -44.48 -8.28
CA ASN A 2 43.81 -43.54 -9.03
C ASN A 2 43.41 -42.08 -8.76
N LYS A 3 44.34 -41.26 -8.23
CA LYS A 3 44.13 -39.83 -7.90
C LYS A 3 43.44 -39.02 -9.01
N LYS A 4 43.69 -39.35 -10.29
CA LYS A 4 43.02 -38.72 -11.44
C LYS A 4 41.49 -38.92 -11.49
N LYS A 5 40.97 -40.08 -11.08
CA LYS A 5 39.52 -40.34 -11.05
C LYS A 5 38.81 -39.54 -9.96
N ILE A 6 39.47 -39.31 -8.83
CA ILE A 6 38.93 -38.54 -7.70
C ILE A 6 38.81 -37.06 -8.07
N ILE A 7 39.82 -36.50 -8.75
CA ILE A 7 39.80 -35.09 -9.20
C ILE A 7 38.68 -34.83 -10.20
N ILE A 8 38.44 -35.74 -11.15
CA ILE A 8 37.37 -35.58 -12.15
C ILE A 8 35.99 -35.63 -11.48
N ILE A 9 35.77 -36.54 -10.53
CA ILE A 9 34.49 -36.64 -9.80
C ILE A 9 34.25 -35.37 -8.97
N LEU A 10 35.27 -34.86 -8.28
CA LEU A 10 35.17 -33.59 -7.53
C LEU A 10 34.87 -32.40 -8.44
N PHE A 11 35.50 -32.33 -9.61
CA PHE A 11 35.23 -31.25 -10.58
C PHE A 11 33.80 -31.34 -11.13
N LEU A 12 33.31 -32.55 -11.37
CA LEU A 12 31.96 -32.78 -11.86
C LEU A 12 30.90 -32.42 -10.81
N ILE A 13 31.12 -32.81 -9.54
CA ILE A 13 30.26 -32.41 -8.41
C ILE A 13 30.29 -30.89 -8.24
N LEU A 14 31.47 -30.24 -8.24
CA LEU A 14 31.57 -28.78 -8.13
C LEU A 14 30.82 -28.09 -9.28
N SER A 15 31.02 -28.54 -10.52
CA SER A 15 30.33 -27.95 -11.68
C SER A 15 28.82 -28.15 -11.62
N LEU A 16 28.35 -29.29 -11.12
CA LEU A 16 26.92 -29.56 -10.96
C LEU A 16 26.31 -28.68 -9.86
N SER A 17 27.04 -28.49 -8.74
CA SER A 17 26.63 -27.57 -7.67
C SER A 17 26.52 -26.12 -8.19
N PHE A 18 27.49 -25.65 -8.96
CA PHE A 18 27.47 -24.30 -9.54
C PHE A 18 26.34 -24.09 -10.55
N VAL A 19 26.00 -25.11 -11.34
CA VAL A 19 24.88 -25.05 -12.30
C VAL A 19 23.54 -25.07 -11.56
N LEU A 20 23.39 -25.90 -10.52
CA LEU A 20 22.15 -26.00 -9.74
C LEU A 20 21.88 -24.75 -8.90
N THR A 21 22.91 -24.19 -8.23
CA THR A 21 22.74 -22.95 -7.46
C THR A 21 22.61 -21.72 -8.36
N GLY A 22 23.26 -21.72 -9.53
CA GLY A 22 23.17 -20.64 -10.50
C GLY A 22 21.77 -20.50 -11.12
N CYS A 23 21.09 -21.62 -11.40
CA CYS A 23 19.72 -21.59 -11.92
C CYS A 23 18.70 -21.06 -10.90
N SER A 24 18.83 -21.38 -9.61
CA SER A 24 17.96 -20.86 -8.55
C SER A 24 18.12 -19.35 -8.40
N ALA A 25 19.37 -18.87 -8.27
CA ALA A 25 19.67 -17.45 -8.08
C ALA A 25 19.20 -16.59 -9.28
N ILE A 26 19.33 -17.09 -10.51
CA ILE A 26 18.83 -16.39 -11.71
C ILE A 26 17.30 -16.32 -11.70
N GLY A 27 16.62 -17.39 -11.28
CA GLY A 27 15.15 -17.42 -11.18
C GLY A 27 14.62 -16.48 -10.09
N GLU A 28 15.30 -16.41 -8.95
CA GLU A 28 15.00 -15.49 -7.85
C GLU A 28 15.15 -14.02 -8.28
N LEU A 29 16.26 -13.68 -8.93
CA LEU A 29 16.54 -12.31 -9.40
C LEU A 29 15.56 -11.86 -10.50
N LYS A 30 15.18 -12.79 -11.40
CA LYS A 30 14.11 -12.57 -12.38
C LYS A 30 12.77 -12.29 -11.69
N THR A 31 12.45 -13.04 -10.64
CA THR A 31 11.20 -12.90 -9.88
C THR A 31 11.14 -11.55 -9.19
N GLU A 32 12.20 -11.16 -8.49
CA GLU A 32 12.36 -9.84 -7.89
C GLU A 32 12.16 -8.72 -8.93
N THR A 33 12.81 -8.82 -10.09
CA THR A 33 12.68 -7.79 -11.14
C THR A 33 11.25 -7.66 -11.66
N ILE A 34 10.57 -8.78 -11.92
CA ILE A 34 9.21 -8.75 -12.50
C ILE A 34 8.19 -8.26 -11.48
N VAL A 35 8.24 -8.78 -10.26
CA VAL A 35 7.35 -8.33 -9.18
C VAL A 35 7.61 -6.86 -8.86
N GLY A 36 8.87 -6.42 -8.88
CA GLY A 36 9.22 -5.02 -8.67
C GLY A 36 8.65 -4.10 -9.76
N ASN A 37 8.85 -4.44 -11.03
CA ASN A 37 8.26 -3.69 -12.14
C ASN A 37 6.72 -3.62 -12.07
N TYR A 38 6.09 -4.67 -11.58
CA TYR A 38 4.64 -4.70 -11.37
C TYR A 38 4.21 -3.73 -10.26
N LEU A 39 4.90 -3.72 -9.13
CA LEU A 39 4.64 -2.80 -8.01
C LEU A 39 4.96 -1.34 -8.36
N GLU A 40 5.94 -1.08 -9.21
CA GLU A 40 6.31 0.26 -9.69
C GLU A 40 5.52 0.69 -10.93
N SER A 41 4.57 -0.12 -11.40
CA SER A 41 3.75 0.21 -12.56
C SER A 41 2.86 1.44 -12.30
N GLU A 42 2.38 2.07 -13.38
CA GLU A 42 1.46 3.22 -13.31
C GLU A 42 0.18 2.95 -12.49
N ASP A 43 -0.17 1.68 -12.36
CA ASP A 43 -1.35 1.19 -11.67
C ASP A 43 -1.00 0.46 -10.36
N GLY A 44 0.27 0.48 -9.95
CA GLY A 44 0.75 -0.11 -8.71
C GLY A 44 0.37 0.67 -7.45
N PRO A 45 0.88 0.25 -6.28
CA PRO A 45 0.56 0.83 -4.98
C PRO A 45 0.71 2.36 -4.89
N GLU A 46 1.70 2.95 -5.57
CA GLU A 46 1.89 4.40 -5.54
C GLU A 46 0.69 5.17 -6.11
N SER A 47 0.08 4.64 -7.17
CA SER A 47 -1.07 5.24 -7.83
C SER A 47 -2.27 5.34 -6.87
N VAL A 48 -2.59 4.24 -6.19
CA VAL A 48 -3.73 4.16 -5.27
C VAL A 48 -3.51 4.96 -3.99
N VAL A 49 -2.26 5.02 -3.49
CA VAL A 49 -1.88 5.82 -2.32
C VAL A 49 -1.96 7.32 -2.63
N LYS A 50 -1.41 7.76 -3.78
CA LYS A 50 -1.53 9.15 -4.26
C LYS A 50 -2.99 9.58 -4.44
N GLN A 51 -3.80 8.69 -5.00
CA GLN A 51 -5.23 8.96 -5.20
C GLN A 51 -5.96 9.14 -3.87
N SER A 52 -5.72 8.26 -2.89
CA SER A 52 -6.33 8.33 -1.56
C SER A 52 -6.03 9.66 -0.87
N LEU A 53 -4.77 10.10 -0.91
CA LEU A 53 -4.35 11.37 -0.31
C LEU A 53 -5.06 12.57 -0.97
N ASN A 54 -5.08 12.61 -2.30
CA ASN A 54 -5.75 13.68 -3.02
C ASN A 54 -7.25 13.76 -2.74
N GLN A 55 -7.91 12.60 -2.64
CA GLN A 55 -9.34 12.52 -2.37
C GLN A 55 -9.68 12.92 -0.94
N LEU A 56 -8.81 12.59 0.00
CA LEU A 56 -8.94 13.02 1.38
C LEU A 56 -8.89 14.55 1.48
N PHE A 57 -7.94 15.20 0.79
CA PHE A 57 -7.90 16.67 0.69
C PHE A 57 -9.10 17.26 -0.06
N ALA A 58 -9.55 16.64 -1.15
CA ALA A 58 -10.75 17.05 -1.86
C ALA A 58 -12.00 17.01 -0.96
N LYS A 59 -12.14 15.96 -0.13
CA LYS A 59 -13.24 15.80 0.83
C LYS A 59 -13.25 16.92 1.85
N TYR A 60 -12.15 17.20 2.56
CA TYR A 60 -12.12 18.31 3.51
C TYR A 60 -12.31 19.68 2.85
N SER A 61 -11.79 19.86 1.63
CA SER A 61 -12.01 21.09 0.86
C SER A 61 -13.49 21.29 0.55
N SER A 62 -14.20 20.22 0.15
CA SER A 62 -15.64 20.27 -0.14
C SER A 62 -16.51 20.60 1.08
N GLU A 63 -16.02 20.30 2.29
CA GLU A 63 -16.66 20.65 3.57
C GLU A 63 -16.27 22.05 4.06
N GLY A 64 -15.41 22.76 3.32
CA GLY A 64 -14.92 24.09 3.68
C GLY A 64 -13.89 24.10 4.81
N ARG A 65 -13.41 22.93 5.25
CA ARG A 65 -12.49 22.77 6.38
C ARG A 65 -11.06 23.15 6.04
N LEU A 66 -10.70 23.23 4.76
CA LEU A 66 -9.35 23.56 4.31
C LEU A 66 -9.18 25.00 3.80
N ASN A 67 -10.23 25.82 3.83
CA ASN A 67 -10.27 27.12 3.15
C ASN A 67 -9.29 28.17 3.68
N ASP A 68 -8.79 27.99 4.90
CA ASP A 68 -7.85 28.92 5.53
C ASP A 68 -6.44 28.86 4.94
N TYR A 69 -6.15 27.81 4.16
CA TYR A 69 -4.83 27.54 3.59
C TYR A 69 -4.92 27.13 2.12
N GLU A 70 -3.88 27.46 1.35
CA GLU A 70 -3.60 26.80 0.08
C GLU A 70 -2.76 25.55 0.37
N TRP A 71 -3.30 24.38 0.03
CA TRP A 71 -2.70 23.11 0.36
C TRP A 71 -1.90 22.54 -0.80
N THR A 72 -0.70 22.05 -0.48
CA THR A 72 0.08 21.20 -1.37
C THR A 72 0.42 19.90 -0.66
N GLN A 73 0.09 18.79 -1.30
CA GLN A 73 0.31 17.45 -0.76
C GLN A 73 0.98 16.59 -1.82
N ASN A 74 1.91 15.76 -1.37
CA ASN A 74 2.66 14.87 -2.22
C ASN A 74 3.00 13.60 -1.43
N ILE A 75 2.97 12.46 -2.11
CA ILE A 75 3.36 11.17 -1.57
C ILE A 75 3.96 10.36 -2.70
N ASN A 76 5.14 9.78 -2.52
CA ASN A 76 5.79 8.99 -3.55
C ASN A 76 6.43 7.74 -2.99
N LEU A 77 6.45 6.68 -3.79
CA LEU A 77 7.24 5.48 -3.48
C LEU A 77 8.72 5.88 -3.53
N LYS A 78 9.39 5.73 -2.39
CA LYS A 78 10.80 6.06 -2.22
C LYS A 78 11.67 4.83 -2.34
N ASP A 79 11.23 3.72 -1.76
CA ASP A 79 11.98 2.50 -1.72
C ASP A 79 11.04 1.29 -1.78
N LEU A 80 11.56 0.22 -2.39
CA LEU A 80 10.89 -1.06 -2.58
C LEU A 80 11.91 -2.15 -2.27
N GLU A 81 11.65 -2.92 -1.22
CA GLU A 81 12.46 -4.09 -0.87
C GLU A 81 11.64 -5.36 -1.11
N ILE A 82 12.16 -6.27 -1.94
CA ILE A 82 11.57 -7.60 -2.12
C ILE A 82 12.49 -8.62 -1.45
N MET A 83 12.00 -9.24 -0.40
CA MET A 83 12.70 -10.28 0.34
C MET A 83 12.12 -11.65 -0.02
N GLU A 84 12.99 -12.66 0.00
CA GLU A 84 12.60 -14.06 -0.23
C GLU A 84 11.83 -14.28 -1.55
N PRO A 85 12.33 -13.80 -2.71
CA PRO A 85 11.74 -14.16 -3.99
C PRO A 85 11.87 -15.67 -4.22
N VAL A 86 10.84 -16.28 -4.82
CA VAL A 86 10.82 -17.71 -5.16
C VAL A 86 11.04 -17.87 -6.65
N ALA A 87 12.03 -18.69 -7.04
CA ALA A 87 12.35 -18.91 -8.45
C ALA A 87 11.15 -19.44 -9.28
N ASP A 88 10.86 -18.76 -10.39
CA ASP A 88 9.94 -19.20 -11.44
C ASP A 88 10.32 -20.59 -11.97
N GLN A 89 9.51 -21.60 -11.67
CA GLN A 89 9.73 -22.98 -12.16
C GLN A 89 9.14 -23.22 -13.56
N GLY A 90 8.93 -22.15 -14.34
CA GLY A 90 8.36 -22.22 -15.69
C GLY A 90 6.83 -22.22 -15.72
N THR A 91 6.19 -22.10 -14.54
CA THR A 91 4.74 -21.92 -14.43
C THR A 91 4.33 -20.52 -14.88
N GLY A 92 5.22 -19.52 -14.76
CA GLY A 92 4.90 -18.10 -14.92
C GLY A 92 4.26 -17.49 -13.66
N ILE A 93 4.05 -18.30 -12.61
CA ILE A 93 3.60 -17.83 -11.31
C ILE A 93 4.83 -17.45 -10.49
N LEU A 94 4.83 -16.22 -10.02
CA LEU A 94 5.92 -15.61 -9.27
C LEU A 94 5.45 -15.36 -7.84
N THR A 95 6.28 -15.70 -6.85
CA THR A 95 5.96 -15.48 -5.44
C THR A 95 7.10 -14.75 -4.76
N ALA A 96 6.76 -13.72 -3.99
CA ALA A 96 7.67 -13.03 -3.08
C ALA A 96 7.21 -13.24 -1.63
N GLY A 97 8.14 -13.65 -0.77
CA GLY A 97 7.86 -14.05 0.61
C GLY A 97 7.79 -12.90 1.60
N ARG A 98 8.37 -11.72 1.33
CA ARG A 98 8.08 -10.47 2.06
C ARG A 98 8.38 -9.28 1.16
N ILE A 99 7.53 -8.27 1.16
CA ILE A 99 7.79 -7.01 0.43
C ILE A 99 7.61 -5.85 1.39
N ARG A 100 8.52 -4.87 1.30
CA ARG A 100 8.40 -3.60 2.01
C ARG A 100 8.31 -2.47 1.01
N LEU A 101 7.23 -1.70 1.08
CA LEU A 101 7.04 -0.46 0.34
C LEU A 101 7.21 0.73 1.27
N ILE A 102 8.09 1.67 0.92
CA ILE A 102 8.37 2.85 1.74
C ILE A 102 7.97 4.09 0.94
N PHE A 103 7.02 4.86 1.47
CA PHE A 103 6.53 6.09 0.87
C PHE A 103 6.94 7.29 1.70
N ASP A 104 7.54 8.31 1.09
CA ASP A 104 7.71 9.60 1.73
C ASP A 104 6.55 10.52 1.33
N TYR A 105 6.03 11.26 2.30
CA TYR A 105 4.98 12.24 2.05
C TYR A 105 5.30 13.60 2.67
N THR A 106 4.73 14.63 2.05
CA THR A 106 4.76 16.01 2.49
C THR A 106 3.38 16.62 2.36
N ILE A 107 2.96 17.38 3.36
CA ILE A 107 1.72 18.13 3.40
C ILE A 107 2.05 19.53 3.91
N ASN A 108 1.84 20.53 3.05
CA ASN A 108 2.06 21.93 3.39
C ASN A 108 0.76 22.72 3.23
N GLY A 109 0.54 23.64 4.15
CA GLY A 109 -0.56 24.60 4.10
C GLY A 109 0.00 26.01 4.17
N ASP A 110 -0.15 26.76 3.08
CA ASP A 110 0.22 28.18 3.01
C ASP A 110 -0.98 29.05 3.41
N PRO A 111 -0.87 29.86 4.47
CA PRO A 111 -2.01 30.55 5.02
C PRO A 111 -2.51 31.63 4.06
N GLN A 112 -3.82 31.67 3.83
CA GLN A 112 -4.45 32.70 3.01
C GLN A 112 -4.56 34.05 3.74
N ASN A 113 -4.49 34.03 5.07
CA ASN A 113 -4.54 35.21 5.95
C ASN A 113 -3.28 35.28 6.84
N SER A 114 -2.75 36.48 7.07
CA SER A 114 -1.47 36.71 7.78
C SER A 114 -1.45 36.31 9.26
N ASP A 115 -2.61 36.07 9.85
CA ASP A 115 -2.75 35.73 11.27
C ASP A 115 -2.53 34.23 11.55
N LEU A 116 -2.46 33.42 10.49
CA LEU A 116 -2.20 31.98 10.56
C LEU A 116 -0.73 31.69 10.27
N LYS A 117 -0.19 30.66 10.91
CA LYS A 117 1.17 30.17 10.64
C LYS A 117 1.15 29.11 9.54
N PRO A 118 2.20 29.04 8.69
CA PRO A 118 2.36 27.95 7.73
C PRO A 118 2.40 26.58 8.40
N ILE A 119 1.78 25.61 7.74
CA ILE A 119 1.82 24.20 8.11
C ILE A 119 2.84 23.52 7.20
N ASN A 120 3.81 22.81 7.76
CA ASN A 120 4.79 22.03 7.01
C ASN A 120 5.00 20.69 7.72
N LYS A 121 4.43 19.64 7.15
CA LYS A 121 4.40 18.32 7.76
C LYS A 121 4.85 17.28 6.76
N GLY A 122 5.43 16.21 7.27
CA GLY A 122 5.90 15.13 6.44
C GLY A 122 6.27 13.92 7.27
N GLY A 123 6.43 12.80 6.59
CA GLY A 123 6.75 11.54 7.24
C GLY A 123 6.90 10.43 6.22
N THR A 124 6.95 9.23 6.74
CA THR A 124 7.10 8.01 5.95
C THR A 124 5.94 7.06 6.26
N LEU A 125 5.33 6.48 5.23
CA LEU A 125 4.43 5.33 5.36
C LEU A 125 5.19 4.09 4.92
N THR A 126 5.10 3.04 5.73
CA THR A 126 5.70 1.74 5.41
C THR A 126 4.58 0.72 5.31
N TYR A 127 4.55 -0.04 4.23
CA TYR A 127 3.63 -1.17 4.04
C TYR A 127 4.45 -2.46 3.99
N GLU A 128 4.11 -3.42 4.85
CA GLU A 128 4.70 -4.75 4.87
C GLU A 128 3.68 -5.75 4.30
N ILE A 129 4.12 -6.45 3.27
CA ILE A 129 3.34 -7.46 2.55
C ILE A 129 4.00 -8.80 2.85
N ASP A 130 3.30 -9.69 3.52
CA ASP A 130 3.80 -11.00 3.95
C ASP A 130 3.90 -11.99 2.79
N SER A 131 3.14 -11.80 1.73
CA SER A 131 3.31 -12.60 0.52
C SER A 131 2.64 -11.92 -0.65
N LEU A 132 3.26 -11.98 -1.83
CA LEU A 132 2.63 -11.59 -3.08
C LEU A 132 2.79 -12.71 -4.10
N THR A 133 1.69 -13.11 -4.73
CA THR A 133 1.68 -14.04 -5.86
C THR A 133 1.19 -13.31 -7.10
N TYR A 134 1.96 -13.37 -8.17
CA TYR A 134 1.70 -12.68 -9.44
C TYR A 134 1.76 -13.67 -10.61
N ASP A 135 0.79 -13.60 -11.53
CA ASP A 135 0.79 -14.38 -12.76
C ASP A 135 1.35 -13.55 -13.91
N ASN A 136 2.64 -13.74 -14.20
CA ASN A 136 3.33 -13.00 -15.27
C ASN A 136 2.83 -13.35 -16.68
N LYS A 137 2.07 -14.43 -16.88
CA LYS A 137 1.50 -14.74 -18.20
C LYS A 137 0.22 -13.96 -18.47
N LYS A 138 -0.50 -13.61 -17.42
CA LYS A 138 -1.75 -12.83 -17.48
C LYS A 138 -1.57 -11.38 -17.06
N GLU A 139 -0.43 -11.07 -16.47
CA GLU A 139 -0.07 -9.75 -15.93
C GLU A 139 -0.99 -9.29 -14.78
N GLU A 140 -1.42 -10.22 -13.91
CA GLU A 140 -2.40 -9.98 -12.83
C GLU A 140 -1.89 -10.39 -11.44
N LEU A 141 -2.34 -9.70 -10.40
CA LEU A 141 -2.17 -10.17 -9.01
C LEU A 141 -3.05 -11.40 -8.78
N VAL A 142 -2.47 -12.45 -8.21
CA VAL A 142 -3.19 -13.67 -7.84
C VAL A 142 -3.60 -13.62 -6.37
N SER A 143 -2.70 -13.17 -5.50
CA SER A 143 -2.98 -13.03 -4.07
C SER A 143 -1.97 -12.12 -3.40
N MET A 144 -2.41 -11.46 -2.35
CA MET A 144 -1.55 -10.74 -1.41
C MET A 144 -1.98 -11.08 0.01
N THR A 145 -1.01 -11.28 0.90
CA THR A 145 -1.27 -11.35 2.33
C THR A 145 -0.58 -10.16 2.96
N GLU A 146 -1.33 -9.38 3.73
CA GLU A 146 -0.80 -8.19 4.40
C GLU A 146 -0.58 -8.44 5.87
N THR A 147 0.46 -7.80 6.39
CA THR A 147 0.48 -7.45 7.81
C THR A 147 -0.12 -6.05 7.95
N PRO A 148 -1.22 -5.85 8.71
CA PRO A 148 -1.70 -4.51 9.00
C PRO A 148 -0.61 -3.74 9.74
N ASN A 149 -0.12 -2.65 9.15
CA ASN A 149 0.92 -1.84 9.77
C ASN A 149 0.31 -0.77 10.68
N GLU A 150 0.60 -0.92 11.98
CA GLU A 150 0.40 0.09 12.99
C GLU A 150 1.53 1.13 12.89
N VAL A 151 1.23 2.33 12.40
CA VAL A 151 2.12 3.48 12.65
C VAL A 151 1.56 4.22 13.86
N SER A 152 1.95 3.77 15.05
CA SER A 152 1.62 4.44 16.31
C SER A 152 2.92 4.92 16.95
N ASP A 153 3.23 6.20 16.81
CA ASP A 153 4.12 6.88 17.75
C ASP A 153 3.29 7.19 19.01
N ALA A 154 3.78 6.87 20.21
CA ALA A 154 2.96 6.82 21.44
C ALA A 154 2.40 8.19 21.89
N ASN A 155 2.88 9.29 21.32
CA ASN A 155 2.38 10.65 21.55
C ASN A 155 1.51 11.19 20.40
N SER A 156 1.25 10.35 19.40
CA SER A 156 0.50 10.72 18.21
C SER A 156 -1.00 10.82 18.48
N GLU A 157 -1.66 11.84 17.92
CA GLU A 157 -3.13 11.83 17.74
C GLU A 157 -3.52 11.21 16.40
N SER A 158 -2.56 10.64 15.66
CA SER A 158 -2.85 9.91 14.43
C SER A 158 -3.75 8.73 14.72
N PRO A 159 -4.76 8.50 13.88
CA PRO A 159 -5.57 7.31 13.99
C PRO A 159 -4.75 6.02 13.83
N VAL A 160 -5.26 4.91 14.34
CA VAL A 160 -4.71 3.57 14.11
C VAL A 160 -5.76 2.71 13.44
N ILE A 161 -5.42 2.14 12.29
CA ILE A 161 -6.27 1.21 11.54
C ILE A 161 -5.84 -0.21 11.88
N SER A 162 -6.76 -1.07 12.29
CA SER A 162 -6.45 -2.47 12.62
C SER A 162 -7.59 -3.41 12.27
N GLY A 163 -7.32 -4.72 12.28
CA GLY A 163 -8.35 -5.74 12.09
C GLY A 163 -9.08 -5.65 10.75
N ILE A 164 -8.36 -5.26 9.69
CA ILE A 164 -8.89 -5.11 8.34
C ILE A 164 -9.45 -6.45 7.85
N LYS A 165 -10.68 -6.41 7.34
CA LYS A 165 -11.36 -7.56 6.72
C LYS A 165 -11.96 -7.14 5.40
N THR A 166 -11.64 -7.90 4.36
CA THR A 166 -12.21 -7.77 3.02
C THR A 166 -13.07 -9.00 2.71
N GLU A 167 -14.23 -8.79 2.10
CA GLU A 167 -15.09 -9.89 1.66
C GLU A 167 -15.64 -9.61 0.26
N ASN A 168 -15.65 -10.64 -0.58
CA ASN A 168 -16.41 -10.66 -1.82
C ASN A 168 -17.91 -10.76 -1.50
N SER A 169 -18.68 -9.77 -1.96
CA SER A 169 -20.13 -9.74 -1.86
C SER A 169 -20.75 -10.93 -2.60
N LYS A 170 -21.50 -11.74 -1.87
CA LYS A 170 -22.16 -12.94 -2.40
C LYS A 170 -23.45 -12.63 -3.17
N ASP A 171 -23.98 -11.41 -3.08
CA ASP A 171 -25.33 -11.10 -3.56
C ASP A 171 -25.38 -10.74 -5.06
N ASP A 172 -24.24 -10.37 -5.65
CA ASP A 172 -24.14 -9.85 -7.01
C ASP A 172 -22.85 -10.28 -7.75
N GLY A 173 -21.99 -11.08 -7.12
CA GLY A 173 -20.85 -11.76 -7.76
C GLY A 173 -19.63 -10.89 -8.06
N ASN A 174 -19.74 -9.56 -7.94
CA ASN A 174 -18.68 -8.59 -8.26
C ASN A 174 -18.52 -7.49 -7.19
N GLY A 175 -19.17 -7.59 -6.04
CA GLY A 175 -19.15 -6.54 -5.02
C GLY A 175 -17.98 -6.70 -4.04
N PHE A 176 -17.36 -5.59 -3.64
CA PHE A 176 -16.34 -5.53 -2.60
C PHE A 176 -16.88 -4.91 -1.32
N SER A 177 -16.55 -5.52 -0.17
CA SER A 177 -16.83 -4.94 1.15
C SER A 177 -15.58 -4.93 2.03
N LEU A 178 -15.52 -3.93 2.91
CA LEU A 178 -14.41 -3.67 3.80
C LEU A 178 -14.94 -3.28 5.18
N THR A 179 -14.36 -3.87 6.22
CA THR A 179 -14.46 -3.35 7.59
C THR A 179 -13.07 -3.29 8.24
N ALA A 180 -12.84 -2.27 9.06
CA ALA A 180 -11.63 -2.16 9.87
C ALA A 180 -11.94 -1.45 11.19
N ASN A 181 -11.19 -1.76 12.25
CA ASN A 181 -11.24 -0.99 13.49
C ASN A 181 -10.44 0.30 13.33
N LEU A 182 -10.90 1.35 13.99
CA LEU A 182 -10.28 2.67 14.01
C LEU A 182 -10.13 3.14 15.46
N ASP A 183 -8.90 3.21 15.95
CA ASP A 183 -8.61 3.95 17.17
C ASP A 183 -8.29 5.40 16.80
N THR A 184 -9.07 6.35 17.29
CA THR A 184 -8.86 7.79 17.06
C THR A 184 -9.36 8.57 18.27
N LYS A 185 -8.65 9.65 18.62
CA LYS A 185 -9.04 10.51 19.74
C LYS A 185 -10.32 11.31 19.47
N ASN A 186 -10.57 11.66 18.20
CA ASN A 186 -11.70 12.50 17.82
C ASN A 186 -12.33 12.04 16.50
N VAL A 187 -13.34 11.17 16.61
CA VAL A 187 -14.07 10.60 15.45
C VAL A 187 -14.72 11.68 14.59
N ALA A 188 -15.27 12.73 15.20
CA ALA A 188 -15.96 13.80 14.47
C ALA A 188 -15.02 14.60 13.55
N GLU A 189 -13.74 14.65 13.91
CA GLU A 189 -12.69 15.35 13.17
C GLU A 189 -11.88 14.39 12.29
N THR A 190 -12.31 13.14 12.17
CA THR A 190 -11.63 12.11 11.39
C THR A 190 -12.38 11.81 10.10
N VAL A 191 -11.66 11.78 8.98
CA VAL A 191 -12.19 11.34 7.67
C VAL A 191 -11.34 10.19 7.16
N GLY A 192 -12.02 9.14 6.70
CA GLY A 192 -11.42 8.00 6.00
C GLY A 192 -11.83 7.95 4.54
N ILE A 193 -10.88 7.65 3.66
CA ILE A 193 -11.08 7.42 2.24
C ILE A 193 -10.55 6.03 1.91
N ILE A 194 -11.22 5.34 0.99
CA ILE A 194 -10.65 4.24 0.22
C ILE A 194 -10.60 4.60 -1.27
N SER A 195 -9.45 4.33 -1.90
CA SER A 195 -9.27 4.42 -3.35
C SER A 195 -8.84 3.07 -3.92
N LEU A 196 -9.42 2.71 -5.07
CA LEU A 196 -9.17 1.45 -5.79
C LEU A 196 -8.28 1.64 -7.04
N GLY A 197 -7.68 2.81 -7.24
CA GLY A 197 -6.94 3.12 -8.46
C GLY A 197 -7.81 3.52 -9.65
N LYS A 198 -7.15 3.92 -10.73
CA LYS A 198 -7.79 4.54 -11.91
C LYS A 198 -8.14 3.58 -13.04
N ARG A 199 -7.55 2.37 -13.04
CA ARG A 199 -7.37 1.57 -14.25
C ARG A 199 -8.67 1.09 -14.91
N TYR A 200 -9.84 1.15 -14.24
CA TYR A 200 -11.04 0.46 -14.76
C TYR A 200 -12.40 1.13 -14.57
N PHE A 201 -12.48 2.44 -14.32
CA PHE A 201 -13.77 3.07 -14.03
C PHE A 201 -14.05 4.34 -14.83
N SER A 202 -15.23 4.39 -15.43
CA SER A 202 -15.83 5.58 -16.05
C SER A 202 -16.55 6.51 -15.03
N GLY A 203 -16.22 6.39 -13.74
CA GLY A 203 -16.74 7.20 -12.62
C GLY A 203 -15.78 7.20 -11.43
N SER A 204 -16.00 8.06 -10.42
CA SER A 204 -15.11 8.09 -9.25
C SER A 204 -15.24 6.78 -8.46
N THR A 205 -14.14 6.07 -8.27
CA THR A 205 -14.04 4.83 -7.46
C THR A 205 -13.71 5.08 -6.02
N ASP A 206 -13.43 6.35 -5.72
CA ASP A 206 -13.12 6.82 -4.40
C ASP A 206 -14.39 6.81 -3.56
N ARG A 207 -14.29 6.26 -2.35
CA ARG A 207 -15.40 6.21 -1.40
C ARG A 207 -14.95 6.80 -0.09
N VAL A 208 -15.75 7.71 0.42
CA VAL A 208 -15.66 8.11 1.82
C VAL A 208 -16.11 6.90 2.64
N LEU A 209 -15.27 6.50 3.58
CA LEU A 209 -15.58 5.42 4.50
C LEU A 209 -16.50 5.94 5.59
N ASP A 210 -17.52 5.17 5.91
CA ASP A 210 -18.38 5.50 7.03
C ASP A 210 -17.68 5.10 8.32
N ILE A 211 -17.54 6.10 9.21
CA ILE A 211 -16.93 5.94 10.52
C ILE A 211 -18.04 5.93 11.57
N THR A 212 -18.35 4.75 12.11
CA THR A 212 -19.36 4.60 13.16
C THR A 212 -18.81 3.70 14.25
N ASN A 213 -18.94 4.11 15.53
CA ASN A 213 -18.46 3.35 16.68
C ASN A 213 -17.00 2.88 16.53
N ASN A 214 -16.08 3.76 16.11
CA ASN A 214 -14.67 3.43 15.92
C ASN A 214 -14.43 2.28 14.93
N GLN A 215 -15.31 2.16 13.92
CA GLN A 215 -15.17 1.22 12.83
C GLN A 215 -15.26 1.99 11.50
N LEU A 216 -14.33 1.69 10.61
CA LEU A 216 -14.36 2.06 9.20
C LEU A 216 -15.17 1.00 8.46
N SER A 217 -16.13 1.46 7.65
CA SER A 217 -16.95 0.57 6.83
C SER A 217 -17.16 1.17 5.44
N LEU A 218 -17.10 0.30 4.43
CA LEU A 218 -17.51 0.64 3.08
C LEU A 218 -19.00 0.30 2.92
N VAL A 219 -19.87 1.30 3.04
CA VAL A 219 -21.33 1.10 3.10
C VAL A 219 -21.99 0.84 1.74
N THR A 220 -21.29 1.11 0.64
CA THR A 220 -21.78 0.80 -0.71
C THR A 220 -20.86 -0.20 -1.39
N GLN A 221 -21.41 -1.35 -1.79
CA GLN A 221 -20.71 -2.34 -2.60
C GLN A 221 -20.14 -1.66 -3.85
N VAL A 222 -18.83 -1.77 -4.03
CA VAL A 222 -18.18 -1.29 -5.25
C VAL A 222 -18.07 -2.47 -6.20
N THR A 223 -18.59 -2.33 -7.40
CA THR A 223 -18.33 -3.29 -8.48
C THR A 223 -16.86 -3.22 -8.82
N LEU A 224 -16.13 -4.32 -8.68
CA LEU A 224 -14.72 -4.36 -9.03
C LEU A 224 -14.55 -4.57 -10.54
N ALA A 225 -13.63 -3.83 -11.14
CA ALA A 225 -13.11 -4.13 -12.45
C ALA A 225 -11.58 -4.14 -12.29
N GLU A 226 -10.98 -5.33 -12.30
CA GLU A 226 -9.52 -5.57 -12.45
C GLU A 226 -8.58 -4.69 -11.58
N THR A 227 -8.96 -4.32 -10.36
CA THR A 227 -8.05 -3.58 -9.45
C THR A 227 -7.33 -4.57 -8.55
N ASP A 228 -6.00 -4.55 -8.54
CA ASP A 228 -5.21 -5.44 -7.69
C ASP A 228 -4.98 -4.87 -6.28
N PHE A 229 -4.97 -3.53 -6.15
CA PHE A 229 -4.68 -2.83 -4.91
C PHE A 229 -5.76 -1.81 -4.55
N ALA A 230 -5.92 -1.58 -3.25
CA ALA A 230 -6.66 -0.47 -2.70
C ALA A 230 -5.87 0.18 -1.55
N SER A 231 -6.01 1.48 -1.37
CA SER A 231 -5.45 2.16 -0.22
C SER A 231 -6.57 2.73 0.64
N ILE A 232 -6.48 2.47 1.94
CA ILE A 232 -7.28 3.12 2.97
C ILE A 232 -6.41 4.21 3.55
N MET A 233 -6.93 5.44 3.60
CA MET A 233 -6.23 6.56 4.21
C MET A 233 -7.18 7.31 5.13
N VAL A 234 -6.74 7.55 6.35
CA VAL A 234 -7.49 8.24 7.39
C VAL A 234 -6.65 9.37 7.92
N ILE A 235 -7.25 10.55 8.09
CA ILE A 235 -6.57 11.67 8.74
C ILE A 235 -7.46 12.27 9.81
N ASN A 236 -6.84 12.66 10.92
CA ASN A 236 -7.46 13.53 11.91
C ASN A 236 -7.17 15.00 11.54
N TYR A 237 -8.22 15.82 11.41
CA TYR A 237 -8.11 17.20 10.99
C TYR A 237 -7.48 18.14 12.04
N ASP A 238 -7.79 17.94 13.32
CA ASP A 238 -7.21 18.74 14.40
C ASP A 238 -5.69 18.56 14.38
N GLU A 239 -5.26 17.31 14.23
CA GLU A 239 -3.84 17.00 14.13
C GLU A 239 -3.25 17.50 12.83
N LEU A 240 -3.94 17.42 11.68
CA LEU A 240 -3.47 18.01 10.42
C LEU A 240 -3.20 19.52 10.54
N THR A 241 -4.14 20.25 11.15
CA THR A 241 -4.09 21.72 11.23
C THR A 241 -3.31 22.28 12.41
N SER A 242 -2.98 21.44 13.40
CA SER A 242 -2.16 21.83 14.54
C SER A 242 -0.77 22.32 14.11
N THR A 243 -0.43 23.54 14.49
CA THR A 243 0.91 24.13 14.26
C THR A 243 1.92 23.74 15.33
N ASP A 244 1.45 23.13 16.42
CA ASP A 244 2.27 22.74 17.56
C ASP A 244 2.72 21.27 17.46
N SER A 245 2.08 20.50 16.58
CA SER A 245 2.48 19.12 16.25
C SER A 245 3.24 19.06 14.93
N GLY A 246 4.35 18.31 14.92
CA GLY A 246 5.06 17.94 13.70
C GLY A 246 4.41 16.79 12.92
N GLN A 247 3.37 16.15 13.48
CA GLN A 247 2.70 15.01 12.87
C GLN A 247 1.48 15.44 12.07
N THR A 248 1.13 14.64 11.07
CA THR A 248 0.01 14.90 10.14
C THR A 248 -1.33 14.38 10.64
N GLY A 249 -1.35 13.51 11.64
CA GLY A 249 -2.56 12.79 12.01
C GLY A 249 -2.95 11.75 10.97
N LEU A 250 -2.02 11.31 10.10
CA LEU A 250 -2.28 10.43 8.96
C LEU A 250 -2.04 8.97 9.33
N ALA A 251 -3.01 8.13 9.01
CA ALA A 251 -2.93 6.68 9.06
C ALA A 251 -3.28 6.11 7.69
N ALA A 252 -2.64 5.01 7.30
CA ALA A 252 -2.96 4.36 6.04
C ALA A 252 -2.76 2.85 6.10
N ALA A 253 -3.50 2.15 5.25
CA ALA A 253 -3.32 0.75 4.93
C ALA A 253 -3.33 0.57 3.41
N LEU A 254 -2.60 -0.43 2.94
CA LEU A 254 -2.60 -0.86 1.55
C LEU A 254 -3.11 -2.30 1.56
N ILE A 255 -4.18 -2.53 0.80
CA ILE A 255 -4.85 -3.81 0.75
C ILE A 255 -4.89 -4.37 -0.66
N ALA A 256 -4.90 -5.69 -0.81
CA ALA A 256 -5.32 -6.33 -2.04
C ALA A 256 -6.83 -6.43 -2.13
N VAL A 257 -7.31 -6.29 -3.35
CA VAL A 257 -8.71 -6.40 -3.66
C VAL A 257 -8.97 -7.84 -4.18
N PRO A 258 -9.93 -8.57 -3.57
CA PRO A 258 -10.22 -9.98 -3.89
C PRO A 258 -11.06 -10.20 -5.15
#